data_AF-A0A7X6DGQ2-F1
#
_entry.id   AF-A0A7X6DGQ2-F1
#
_cell.length_a   1.000
_cell.length_b   1.000
_cell.length_c   1.000
_cell.angle_alpha   90.00
_cell.angle_beta   90.00
_cell.angle_gamma   90.00
#
_symmetry.space_group_name_H-M   'P 1'
#
loop_
_entity.id
_entity.type
_entity.pdbx_description
1 polymer ?
#
loop_
_entity_poly.entity_id
_entity_poly.type
_entity_poly.pdbx_seq_one_letter_code
_entity_poly.pdbx_strand_id
1 'polypeptide(L)'
;MTPNRRLLAELALLFALALAHALPAQAQSKGNDDKACLDCHAPLVQKKVVHAAAHMSCASCHAELDASSVPHRSKGKRLHGLSAEGPILCANCHDKQLFEGKVVHGPVAAGMCLGCHDPHASENIGLLTKRGATLCLDCHPEVQKGPHLIAGFTRSGHPLGNDPKQVLDPLRPGKAFYCAGCHEPHRSRRPKLTRFDSGTASCQNCHKM
;
A
#
# COMPACT_ATOMS: atom_id res chain seq x y z
N MET A 1 -6.00 -50.42 54.68
CA MET A 1 -5.89 -48.99 55.05
C MET A 1 -6.16 -48.16 53.80
N THR A 2 -7.41 -47.74 53.61
CA THR A 2 -7.84 -46.87 52.51
C THR A 2 -7.59 -45.41 52.91
N PRO A 3 -6.93 -44.59 52.07
CA PRO A 3 -6.67 -43.20 52.42
C PRO A 3 -7.98 -42.40 52.43
N ASN A 4 -8.09 -41.55 53.44
CA ASN A 4 -9.29 -40.79 53.78
C ASN A 4 -9.57 -39.72 52.70
N ARG A 5 -10.59 -39.94 51.87
CA ARG A 5 -10.98 -39.10 50.72
C ARG A 5 -11.20 -37.62 51.06
N ARG A 6 -11.47 -37.29 52.33
CA ARG A 6 -11.64 -35.90 52.78
C ARG A 6 -10.32 -35.11 52.80
N LEU A 7 -9.19 -35.75 53.11
CA LEU A 7 -7.89 -35.06 53.17
C LEU A 7 -7.37 -34.66 51.78
N LEU A 8 -7.70 -35.45 50.75
CA LEU A 8 -7.37 -35.14 49.35
C LEU A 8 -8.20 -33.98 48.79
N ALA A 9 -9.44 -33.79 49.29
CA ALA A 9 -10.30 -32.69 48.86
C ALA A 9 -9.85 -31.34 49.45
N GLU A 10 -9.38 -31.29 50.69
CA GLU A 10 -8.90 -30.05 51.31
C GLU A 10 -7.54 -29.59 50.78
N LEU A 11 -6.64 -30.53 50.46
CA LEU A 11 -5.37 -30.21 49.80
C LEU A 11 -5.55 -29.67 48.38
N ALA A 12 -6.58 -30.12 47.65
CA ALA A 12 -6.91 -29.62 46.32
C ALA A 12 -7.48 -28.18 46.36
N LEU A 13 -8.22 -27.82 47.42
CA LEU A 13 -8.82 -26.49 47.55
C LEU A 13 -7.77 -25.42 47.94
N LEU A 14 -6.75 -25.79 48.72
CA LEU A 14 -5.65 -24.88 49.07
C LEU A 14 -4.68 -24.64 47.90
N PHE A 15 -4.53 -25.59 46.99
CA PHE A 15 -3.73 -25.40 45.77
C PHE A 15 -4.44 -24.52 44.72
N ALA A 16 -5.79 -24.50 44.72
CA ALA A 16 -6.57 -23.64 43.83
C ALA A 16 -6.52 -22.15 44.22
N LEU A 17 -6.31 -21.81 45.50
CA LEU A 17 -6.20 -20.41 45.94
C LEU A 17 -4.79 -19.80 45.75
N ALA A 18 -3.74 -20.61 45.60
CA ALA A 18 -2.36 -20.12 45.47
C ALA A 18 -1.94 -19.76 44.04
N LEU A 19 -2.70 -20.15 43.01
CA LEU A 19 -2.44 -19.81 41.60
C LEU A 19 -3.15 -18.54 41.10
N ALA A 20 -3.79 -17.78 41.99
CA ALA A 20 -4.51 -16.55 41.61
C ALA A 20 -3.63 -15.29 41.57
N HIS A 21 -2.34 -15.37 41.93
CA HIS A 21 -1.42 -14.24 41.94
C HIS A 21 -0.28 -14.42 40.95
N ALA A 22 -0.42 -13.76 39.79
CA ALA A 22 0.62 -13.36 38.81
C ALA A 22 0.29 -13.78 37.36
N LEU A 23 -0.88 -13.38 36.86
CA LEU A 23 -0.96 -13.04 35.44
C LEU A 23 -0.44 -11.60 35.33
N PRO A 24 0.61 -11.31 34.54
CA PRO A 24 0.89 -9.94 34.20
C PRO A 24 -0.37 -9.41 33.53
N ALA A 25 -0.89 -8.29 34.02
CA ALA A 25 -1.89 -7.54 33.29
C ALA A 25 -1.29 -7.28 31.90
N GLN A 26 -1.73 -8.05 30.91
CA GLN A 26 -1.62 -7.61 29.52
C GLN A 26 -2.35 -6.28 29.53
N ALA A 27 -1.56 -5.20 29.48
CA ALA A 27 -2.05 -3.89 29.13
C ALA A 27 -2.71 -4.07 27.76
N GLN A 28 -4.02 -4.33 27.78
CA GLN A 28 -4.87 -4.13 26.64
C GLN A 28 -4.70 -2.65 26.34
N SER A 29 -3.84 -2.33 25.38
CA SER A 29 -3.90 -1.05 24.70
C SER A 29 -5.37 -0.89 24.35
N LYS A 30 -6.03 0.13 24.91
CA LYS A 30 -7.36 0.53 24.46
C LYS A 30 -7.23 0.70 22.95
N GLY A 31 -7.63 -0.33 22.21
CA GLY A 31 -7.67 -0.29 20.76
C GLY A 31 -8.60 0.87 20.46
N ASN A 32 -8.09 1.85 19.73
CA ASN A 32 -8.93 2.76 19.00
C ASN A 32 -9.93 1.87 18.23
N ASP A 33 -11.18 1.88 18.64
CA ASP A 33 -12.24 1.21 17.91
C ASP A 33 -12.34 1.93 16.57
N ASP A 34 -11.84 1.30 15.50
CA ASP A 34 -11.79 1.93 14.17
C ASP A 34 -13.16 2.45 13.73
N LYS A 35 -14.23 1.85 14.27
CA LYS A 35 -15.59 2.34 14.16
C LYS A 35 -15.74 3.80 14.64
N ALA A 36 -15.21 4.19 15.80
CA ALA A 36 -15.29 5.56 16.29
C ALA A 36 -14.56 6.56 15.37
N CYS A 37 -13.45 6.14 14.75
CA CYS A 37 -12.79 6.94 13.71
C CYS A 37 -13.70 7.11 12.50
N LEU A 38 -14.29 6.01 12.02
CA LEU A 38 -15.15 6.00 10.84
C LEU A 38 -16.51 6.65 11.05
N ASP A 39 -16.99 6.82 12.29
CA ASP A 39 -18.23 7.55 12.57
C ASP A 39 -18.16 9.00 12.08
N CYS A 40 -16.96 9.61 12.04
CA CYS A 40 -16.72 10.92 11.42
C CYS A 40 -15.99 10.82 10.06
N HIS A 41 -15.09 9.85 9.89
CA HIS A 41 -14.23 9.71 8.70
C HIS A 41 -14.68 8.61 7.73
N ALA A 42 -15.97 8.28 7.71
CA ALA A 42 -16.55 7.28 6.81
C ALA A 42 -16.10 7.44 5.34
N PRO A 43 -15.96 8.66 4.76
CA PRO A 43 -15.52 8.82 3.38
C PRO A 43 -14.14 8.27 3.05
N LEU A 44 -13.25 8.09 4.05
CA LEU A 44 -11.89 7.57 3.82
C LEU A 44 -11.90 6.16 3.21
N VAL A 45 -12.94 5.36 3.48
CA VAL A 45 -13.03 3.94 3.10
C VAL A 45 -14.23 3.63 2.21
N GLN A 46 -14.82 4.65 1.58
CA GLN A 46 -16.04 4.50 0.78
C GLN A 46 -15.81 4.49 -0.74
N LYS A 47 -14.56 4.61 -1.19
CA LYS A 47 -14.24 4.54 -2.62
C LYS A 47 -14.19 3.09 -3.11
N LYS A 48 -14.24 2.92 -4.42
CA LYS A 48 -14.33 1.59 -5.08
C LYS A 48 -13.27 0.58 -4.65
N VAL A 49 -12.02 1.00 -4.47
CA VAL A 49 -10.90 0.15 -4.08
C VAL A 49 -10.43 0.61 -2.70
N VAL A 50 -10.82 -0.12 -1.66
CA VAL A 50 -10.38 0.13 -0.28
C VAL A 50 -9.08 -0.63 -0.03
N HIS A 51 -8.12 0.02 0.59
CA HIS A 51 -6.88 -0.61 1.00
C HIS A 51 -7.16 -1.61 2.13
N ALA A 52 -6.71 -2.85 2.00
CA ALA A 52 -6.89 -3.87 3.02
C ALA A 52 -6.36 -3.43 4.40
N ALA A 53 -5.29 -2.61 4.43
CA ALA A 53 -4.75 -2.05 5.66
C ALA A 53 -5.75 -1.17 6.43
N ALA A 54 -6.76 -0.58 5.76
CA ALA A 54 -7.81 0.16 6.42
C ALA A 54 -8.69 -0.73 7.33
N HIS A 55 -8.63 -2.05 7.14
CA HIS A 55 -9.28 -3.04 8.02
C HIS A 55 -8.34 -3.59 9.12
N MET A 56 -7.05 -3.23 9.12
CA MET A 56 -6.03 -3.71 10.07
C MET A 56 -5.87 -2.79 11.30
N SER A 57 -6.94 -2.11 11.67
CA SER A 57 -6.98 -0.96 12.58
C SER A 57 -6.26 0.30 12.12
N CYS A 58 -6.90 1.45 12.35
CA CYS A 58 -6.32 2.77 12.13
C CYS A 58 -5.00 2.94 12.88
N ALA A 59 -4.87 2.29 14.05
CA ALA A 59 -3.68 2.34 14.89
C ALA A 59 -2.44 1.67 14.27
N SER A 60 -2.62 0.82 13.25
CA SER A 60 -1.49 0.20 12.53
C SER A 60 -0.63 1.22 11.79
N CYS A 61 -1.26 2.30 11.32
CA CYS A 61 -0.60 3.38 10.58
C CYS A 61 -0.59 4.71 11.34
N HIS A 62 -1.55 4.97 12.23
CA HIS A 62 -1.65 6.21 12.99
C HIS A 62 -1.37 5.98 14.48
N ALA A 63 -0.44 6.73 15.06
CA ALA A 63 -0.04 6.58 16.46
C ALA A 63 -0.22 7.86 17.30
N GLU A 64 -0.30 9.04 16.66
CA GLU A 64 -0.19 10.32 17.36
C GLU A 64 -1.41 11.25 17.10
N LEU A 65 -2.59 10.66 16.91
CA LEU A 65 -3.85 11.38 16.74
C LEU A 65 -4.54 11.65 18.09
N ASP A 66 -4.83 12.93 18.38
CA ASP A 66 -5.61 13.31 19.56
C ASP A 66 -7.09 13.57 19.21
N ALA A 67 -7.93 12.55 19.40
CA ALA A 67 -9.36 12.61 19.15
C ALA A 67 -10.17 13.37 20.22
N SER A 68 -9.53 13.93 21.26
CA SER A 68 -10.25 14.72 22.29
C SER A 68 -10.74 16.09 21.78
N SER A 69 -10.32 16.51 20.59
CA SER A 69 -10.76 17.74 19.93
C SER A 69 -10.96 17.53 18.43
N VAL A 70 -11.91 18.25 17.81
CA VAL A 70 -12.24 18.16 16.37
C VAL A 70 -12.15 19.56 15.74
N PRO A 71 -11.36 19.75 14.65
CA PRO A 71 -10.53 18.75 13.97
C PRO A 71 -9.38 18.26 14.88
N HIS A 72 -9.15 16.94 14.89
CA HIS A 72 -8.07 16.35 15.70
C HIS A 72 -6.71 16.80 15.16
N ARG A 73 -5.79 17.08 16.09
CA ARG A 73 -4.42 17.47 15.76
C ARG A 73 -3.50 16.27 15.90
N SER A 74 -2.54 16.15 14.99
CA SER A 74 -1.38 15.29 15.20
C SER A 74 -0.52 15.92 16.28
N LYS A 75 -0.27 15.19 17.37
CA LYS A 75 0.70 15.62 18.41
C LYS A 75 2.15 15.46 17.94
N GLY A 76 2.36 14.72 16.85
CA GLY A 76 3.66 14.39 16.31
C GLY A 76 4.16 15.33 15.23
N LYS A 77 5.47 15.21 14.94
CA LYS A 77 6.11 15.85 13.77
C LYS A 77 5.72 15.19 12.44
N ARG A 78 5.12 14.00 12.50
CA ARG A 78 4.77 13.21 11.32
C ARG A 78 3.42 13.66 10.79
N LEU A 79 3.35 13.72 9.45
CA LEU A 79 2.14 14.09 8.72
C LEU A 79 0.97 13.20 9.19
N HIS A 80 -0.20 13.79 9.44
CA HIS A 80 -1.43 13.07 9.85
C HIS A 80 -1.25 12.07 11.01
N GLY A 81 -0.31 12.31 11.93
CA GLY A 81 -0.12 11.46 13.12
C GLY A 81 0.31 10.04 12.80
N LEU A 82 1.00 9.84 11.67
CA LEU A 82 1.48 8.52 11.24
C LEU A 82 2.51 7.94 12.22
N SER A 83 2.57 6.61 12.31
CA SER A 83 3.49 5.87 13.19
C SER A 83 4.94 5.88 12.68
N ALA A 84 5.13 6.06 11.38
CA ALA A 84 6.43 6.17 10.72
C ALA A 84 6.35 7.08 9.48
N GLU A 85 7.50 7.48 8.95
CA GLU A 85 7.58 8.31 7.75
C GLU A 85 7.64 7.48 6.46
N GLY A 86 6.98 7.99 5.42
CA GLY A 86 7.18 7.63 4.02
C GLY A 86 7.37 6.12 3.75
N PRO A 87 8.48 5.70 3.12
CA PRO A 87 8.69 4.31 2.73
C PRO A 87 8.75 3.34 3.92
N ILE A 88 9.24 3.77 5.09
CA ILE A 88 9.38 2.91 6.26
C ILE A 88 8.02 2.45 6.75
N LEU A 89 7.03 3.35 6.76
CA LEU A 89 5.66 2.99 7.14
C LEU A 89 5.10 1.92 6.21
N CYS A 90 5.25 2.09 4.91
CA CYS A 90 4.74 1.15 3.91
C CYS A 90 5.48 -0.20 3.98
N ALA A 91 6.79 -0.17 4.21
CA ALA A 91 7.67 -1.33 4.31
C ALA A 91 7.40 -2.23 5.52
N ASN A 92 6.58 -1.78 6.48
CA ASN A 92 6.12 -2.63 7.58
C ASN A 92 5.26 -3.80 7.09
N CYS A 93 4.62 -3.66 5.93
CA CYS A 93 3.79 -4.72 5.32
C CYS A 93 4.18 -5.02 3.86
N HIS A 94 4.66 -4.04 3.11
CA HIS A 94 5.07 -4.22 1.72
C HIS A 94 6.55 -4.58 1.59
N ASP A 95 6.90 -5.32 0.53
CA ASP A 95 8.28 -5.70 0.25
C ASP A 95 9.19 -4.47 0.12
N LYS A 96 10.25 -4.42 0.93
CA LYS A 96 11.26 -3.35 0.91
C LYS A 96 11.89 -3.15 -0.46
N GLN A 97 11.96 -4.20 -1.28
CA GLN A 97 12.47 -4.12 -2.64
C GLN A 97 11.65 -3.23 -3.57
N LEU A 98 10.45 -2.80 -3.18
CA LEU A 98 9.68 -1.80 -3.90
C LEU A 98 10.29 -0.39 -3.74
N PHE A 99 10.94 -0.13 -2.61
CA PHE A 99 11.45 1.20 -2.24
C PHE A 99 12.96 1.34 -2.43
N GLU A 100 13.66 0.21 -2.56
CA GLU A 100 15.12 0.15 -2.58
C GLU A 100 15.65 -0.53 -3.85
N GLY A 101 16.89 -0.20 -4.24
CA GLY A 101 17.59 -0.88 -5.34
C GLY A 101 18.45 0.06 -6.19
N LYS A 102 18.91 -0.47 -7.33
CA LYS A 102 19.85 0.23 -8.23
C LYS A 102 19.22 1.45 -8.92
N VAL A 103 17.97 1.35 -9.36
CA VAL A 103 17.24 2.45 -10.00
C VAL A 103 15.89 2.59 -9.30
N VAL A 104 15.82 3.54 -8.36
CA VAL A 104 14.59 3.90 -7.66
C VAL A 104 14.00 5.15 -8.30
N HIS A 105 12.69 5.18 -8.47
CA HIS A 105 12.01 6.34 -9.02
C HIS A 105 12.11 7.53 -8.06
N GLY A 106 12.39 8.74 -8.57
CA GLY A 106 12.63 9.94 -7.76
C GLY A 106 11.58 10.19 -6.67
N PRO A 107 10.27 10.17 -6.97
CA PRO A 107 9.23 10.33 -5.94
C PRO A 107 9.26 9.26 -4.85
N VAL A 108 9.64 8.02 -5.17
CA VAL A 108 9.77 6.94 -4.18
C VAL A 108 10.99 7.17 -3.30
N ALA A 109 12.13 7.51 -3.89
CA ALA A 109 13.35 7.84 -3.15
C ALA A 109 13.16 9.05 -2.21
N ALA A 110 12.30 10.00 -2.61
CA ALA A 110 11.93 11.16 -1.81
C ALA A 110 10.78 10.90 -0.81
N GLY A 111 10.24 9.68 -0.75
CA GLY A 111 9.14 9.33 0.16
C GLY A 111 7.79 9.96 -0.19
N MET A 112 7.60 10.43 -1.42
CA MET A 112 6.38 11.10 -1.91
C MET A 112 5.30 10.10 -2.34
N CYS A 113 5.05 9.06 -1.54
CA CYS A 113 4.13 7.97 -1.85
C CYS A 113 2.71 8.49 -2.19
N LEU A 114 2.28 9.52 -1.47
CA LEU A 114 0.94 10.09 -1.56
C LEU A 114 0.71 10.95 -2.81
N GLY A 115 1.76 11.25 -3.58
CA GLY A 115 1.61 11.89 -4.89
C GLY A 115 0.92 10.97 -5.90
N CYS A 116 1.10 9.66 -5.73
CA CYS A 116 0.54 8.65 -6.63
C CYS A 116 -0.55 7.80 -5.98
N HIS A 117 -0.49 7.56 -4.66
CA HIS A 117 -1.39 6.64 -3.96
C HIS A 117 -2.27 7.34 -2.92
N ASP A 118 -3.52 6.90 -2.80
CA ASP A 118 -4.39 7.18 -1.65
C ASP A 118 -4.34 5.96 -0.70
N PRO A 119 -3.74 6.07 0.49
CA PRO A 119 -3.45 4.93 1.35
C PRO A 119 -4.70 4.33 2.00
N HIS A 120 -5.87 5.00 1.90
CA HIS A 120 -7.13 4.50 2.44
C HIS A 120 -7.97 3.84 1.36
N ALA A 121 -8.31 4.59 0.30
CA ALA A 121 -9.14 4.08 -0.78
C ALA A 121 -9.01 4.92 -2.06
N SER A 122 -9.28 4.34 -3.22
CA SER A 122 -9.32 5.05 -4.50
C SER A 122 -10.37 4.50 -5.46
N GLU A 123 -10.76 5.31 -6.44
CA GLU A 123 -11.51 4.83 -7.61
C GLU A 123 -10.67 3.95 -8.54
N ASN A 124 -9.34 3.99 -8.40
CA ASN A 124 -8.40 3.34 -9.30
C ASN A 124 -7.68 2.17 -8.62
N ILE A 125 -7.49 1.09 -9.39
CA ILE A 125 -6.72 -0.10 -8.97
C ILE A 125 -5.30 0.31 -8.56
N GLY A 126 -4.78 -0.33 -7.51
CA GLY A 126 -3.46 0.01 -6.95
C GLY A 126 -3.51 1.31 -6.13
N LEU A 127 -4.70 1.72 -5.71
CA LEU A 127 -4.94 2.91 -4.89
C LEU A 127 -4.49 4.21 -5.57
N LEU A 128 -4.46 4.26 -6.90
CA LEU A 128 -3.89 5.40 -7.61
C LEU A 128 -4.78 6.64 -7.50
N THR A 129 -4.21 7.82 -7.26
CA THR A 129 -4.98 9.07 -7.18
C THR A 129 -5.61 9.45 -8.52
N LYS A 130 -5.01 9.00 -9.64
CA LYS A 130 -5.53 9.15 -11.01
C LYS A 130 -5.36 7.85 -11.81
N ARG A 131 -6.16 7.68 -12.85
CA ARG A 131 -6.16 6.47 -13.69
C ARG A 131 -4.96 6.44 -14.64
N GLY A 132 -4.24 5.32 -14.65
CA GLY A 132 -3.32 4.94 -15.73
C GLY A 132 -2.31 6.02 -16.11
N ALA A 133 -2.23 6.34 -17.40
CA ALA A 133 -1.28 7.31 -17.96
C ALA A 133 -1.43 8.72 -17.37
N THR A 134 -2.67 9.14 -17.07
CA THR A 134 -2.96 10.51 -16.62
C THR A 134 -2.17 10.85 -15.37
N LEU A 135 -2.00 9.90 -14.45
CA LEU A 135 -1.19 10.10 -13.25
C LEU A 135 0.27 10.44 -13.58
N CYS A 136 0.85 9.70 -14.52
CA CYS A 136 2.25 9.87 -14.90
C CYS A 136 2.46 11.20 -15.67
N LEU A 137 1.49 11.56 -16.51
CA LEU A 137 1.56 12.72 -17.39
C LEU A 137 1.39 14.05 -16.67
N ASP A 138 0.91 14.08 -15.43
CA ASP A 138 0.91 15.28 -14.60
C ASP A 138 2.33 15.84 -14.40
N CYS A 139 3.34 14.95 -14.32
CA CYS A 139 4.75 15.34 -14.16
C CYS A 139 5.59 15.07 -15.40
N HIS A 140 5.17 14.16 -16.28
CA HIS A 140 5.88 13.82 -17.51
C HIS A 140 5.10 14.18 -18.79
N PRO A 141 4.63 15.43 -18.95
CA PRO A 141 3.76 15.81 -20.07
C PRO A 141 4.45 15.71 -21.43
N GLU A 142 5.76 15.92 -21.48
CA GLU A 142 6.55 15.86 -22.72
C GLU A 142 6.53 14.46 -23.35
N VAL A 143 6.34 13.41 -22.56
CA VAL A 143 6.23 12.03 -23.06
C VAL A 143 5.02 11.87 -23.98
N GLN A 144 3.93 12.59 -23.70
CA GLN A 144 2.74 12.56 -24.56
C GLN A 144 2.92 13.36 -25.84
N LYS A 145 3.77 14.39 -25.83
CA LYS A 145 3.97 15.31 -26.95
C LYS A 145 4.92 14.75 -28.02
N GLY A 146 5.77 13.79 -27.67
CA GLY A 146 6.75 13.21 -28.57
C GLY A 146 6.46 11.74 -28.96
N PRO A 147 7.10 11.25 -30.04
CA PRO A 147 7.20 9.82 -30.33
C PRO A 147 7.72 9.02 -29.13
N HIS A 148 6.88 8.17 -28.54
CA HIS A 148 7.25 7.31 -27.41
C HIS A 148 7.17 5.83 -27.80
N LEU A 149 8.34 5.26 -28.14
CA LEU A 149 8.55 3.93 -28.73
C LEU A 149 7.73 3.67 -30.00
N ILE A 150 8.36 3.13 -31.04
CA ILE A 150 7.69 2.99 -32.35
C ILE A 150 6.71 1.80 -32.34
N ALA A 151 5.46 2.02 -32.77
CA ALA A 151 4.44 0.97 -32.93
C ALA A 151 4.47 0.42 -34.36
N GLY A 152 5.57 -0.23 -34.72
CA GLY A 152 5.83 -0.71 -36.08
C GLY A 152 6.20 0.40 -37.06
N PHE A 153 6.51 0.05 -38.31
CA PHE A 153 7.11 0.97 -39.29
C PHE A 153 6.20 2.12 -39.75
N THR A 154 4.90 2.04 -39.50
CA THR A 154 3.90 2.99 -39.99
C THR A 154 3.40 3.96 -38.92
N ARG A 155 3.79 3.80 -37.64
CA ARG A 155 3.27 4.62 -36.54
C ARG A 155 4.38 5.10 -35.61
N SER A 156 4.43 6.42 -35.46
CA SER A 156 5.46 7.12 -34.68
C SER A 156 5.36 6.97 -33.15
N GLY A 157 4.51 6.11 -32.59
CA GLY A 157 4.38 5.99 -31.12
C GLY A 157 3.52 4.83 -30.62
N HIS A 158 3.88 4.28 -29.46
CA HIS A 158 3.10 3.29 -28.73
C HIS A 158 1.95 3.95 -27.95
N PRO A 159 0.81 3.26 -27.79
CA PRO A 159 -0.30 3.76 -26.97
C PRO A 159 0.15 3.99 -25.52
N LEU A 160 -0.25 5.12 -24.93
CA LEU A 160 0.09 5.42 -23.53
C LEU A 160 -1.04 5.09 -22.54
N GLY A 161 -2.22 4.71 -23.03
CA GLY A 161 -3.37 4.32 -22.19
C GLY A 161 -4.36 5.43 -21.86
N ASN A 162 -4.15 6.62 -22.42
CA ASN A 162 -5.11 7.72 -22.49
C ASN A 162 -5.87 7.75 -23.84
N ASP A 163 -5.66 6.75 -24.69
CA ASP A 163 -6.33 6.62 -25.99
C ASP A 163 -7.82 6.25 -25.80
N PRO A 164 -8.77 6.90 -26.50
CA PRO A 164 -10.19 6.60 -26.43
C PRO A 164 -10.54 5.13 -26.72
N LYS A 165 -9.76 4.47 -27.60
CA LYS A 165 -9.94 3.06 -27.97
C LYS A 165 -9.44 2.08 -26.90
N GLN A 166 -8.78 2.59 -25.85
CA GLN A 166 -8.25 1.82 -24.72
C GLN A 166 -7.55 0.52 -25.15
N VAL A 167 -6.47 0.66 -25.93
CA VAL A 167 -5.67 -0.49 -26.39
C VAL A 167 -5.35 -1.41 -25.22
N LEU A 168 -5.65 -2.69 -25.36
CA LEU A 168 -5.46 -3.68 -24.30
C LEU A 168 -3.99 -4.06 -24.16
N ASP A 169 -3.59 -4.34 -22.94
CA ASP A 169 -2.25 -4.80 -22.59
C ASP A 169 -2.12 -6.30 -22.90
N PRO A 170 -1.21 -6.70 -23.81
CA PRO A 170 -1.00 -8.11 -24.14
C PRO A 170 -0.54 -8.96 -22.95
N LEU A 171 0.13 -8.34 -21.96
CA LEU A 171 0.62 -9.00 -20.76
C LEU A 171 -0.39 -8.97 -19.62
N ARG A 172 -1.42 -8.13 -19.71
CA ARG A 172 -2.47 -8.00 -18.69
C ARG A 172 -3.84 -8.06 -19.37
N PRO A 173 -4.36 -9.28 -19.65
CA PRO A 173 -5.64 -9.47 -20.31
C PRO A 173 -6.77 -8.67 -19.66
N GLY A 174 -7.55 -7.97 -20.48
CA GLY A 174 -8.68 -7.15 -20.04
C GLY A 174 -8.30 -5.85 -19.32
N LYS A 175 -7.01 -5.49 -19.26
CA LYS A 175 -6.55 -4.18 -18.77
C LYS A 175 -6.06 -3.34 -19.94
N ALA A 176 -6.33 -2.03 -19.86
CA ALA A 176 -5.76 -1.09 -20.81
C ALA A 176 -4.23 -1.05 -20.65
N PHE A 177 -3.52 -1.06 -21.77
CA PHE A 177 -2.10 -0.80 -21.82
C PHE A 177 -1.83 0.66 -21.42
N TYR A 178 -0.80 0.88 -20.61
CA TYR A 178 -0.32 2.22 -20.26
C TYR A 178 1.15 2.15 -19.84
N CYS A 179 1.72 3.26 -19.40
CA CYS A 179 3.12 3.41 -19.00
C CYS A 179 3.66 2.22 -18.17
N ALA A 180 2.90 1.75 -17.16
CA ALA A 180 3.35 0.66 -16.30
C ALA A 180 3.33 -0.74 -16.95
N GLY A 181 2.90 -0.87 -18.21
CA GLY A 181 3.08 -2.10 -19.00
C GLY A 181 4.53 -2.30 -19.45
N CYS A 182 5.29 -1.20 -19.62
CA CYS A 182 6.71 -1.23 -19.94
C CYS A 182 7.61 -0.70 -18.82
N HIS A 183 7.07 0.12 -17.90
CA HIS A 183 7.82 0.70 -16.79
C HIS A 183 7.43 0.11 -15.43
N GLU A 184 8.38 0.08 -14.50
CA GLU A 184 8.17 -0.16 -13.08
C GLU A 184 8.13 1.18 -12.32
N PRO A 185 6.95 1.64 -11.86
CA PRO A 185 6.80 2.99 -11.33
C PRO A 185 7.50 3.22 -9.99
N HIS A 186 7.90 2.17 -9.27
CA HIS A 186 8.62 2.32 -8.00
C HIS A 186 10.13 2.16 -8.18
N ARG A 187 10.56 1.03 -8.74
CA ARG A 187 11.99 0.75 -8.96
C ARG A 187 12.20 -0.34 -10.01
N SER A 188 13.33 -0.27 -10.69
CA SER A 188 13.81 -1.31 -11.61
C SER A 188 15.29 -1.60 -11.38
N ARG A 189 15.74 -2.74 -11.92
CA ARG A 189 17.17 -3.03 -12.08
C ARG A 189 17.73 -2.39 -13.35
N ARG A 190 16.86 -1.87 -14.24
CA ARG A 190 17.19 -1.34 -15.55
C ARG A 190 17.08 0.19 -15.58
N PRO A 191 17.88 0.88 -16.42
CA PRO A 191 17.77 2.32 -16.62
C PRO A 191 16.36 2.75 -17.05
N LYS A 192 15.98 3.99 -16.72
CA LYS A 192 14.66 4.56 -17.05
C LYS A 192 13.48 3.71 -16.56
N LEU A 193 13.70 2.91 -15.51
CA LEU A 193 12.68 2.11 -14.87
C LEU A 193 11.97 1.11 -15.80
N THR A 194 12.65 0.58 -16.83
CA THR A 194 11.99 -0.38 -17.74
C THR A 194 11.83 -1.76 -17.11
N ARG A 195 10.76 -2.47 -17.48
CA ARG A 195 10.51 -3.88 -17.16
C ARG A 195 11.37 -4.81 -18.01
N PHE A 196 11.61 -4.43 -19.26
CA PHE A 196 12.29 -5.24 -20.27
C PHE A 196 13.65 -4.66 -20.66
N ASP A 197 14.49 -5.51 -21.25
CA ASP A 197 15.77 -5.10 -21.84
C ASP A 197 15.56 -4.21 -23.07
N SER A 198 16.59 -3.44 -23.42
CA SER A 198 16.52 -2.49 -24.52
C SER A 198 16.61 -3.17 -25.89
N GLY A 199 16.15 -2.48 -26.94
CA GLY A 199 16.20 -2.97 -28.32
C GLY A 199 15.09 -3.95 -28.67
N THR A 200 15.32 -4.78 -29.69
CA THR A 200 14.33 -5.71 -30.27
C THR A 200 13.81 -6.74 -29.25
N ALA A 201 14.63 -7.10 -28.26
CA ALA A 201 14.22 -7.97 -27.16
C ALA A 201 13.01 -7.38 -26.39
N SER A 202 12.94 -6.06 -26.19
CA SER A 202 11.78 -5.41 -25.59
C SER A 202 10.50 -5.68 -26.38
N CYS A 203 10.58 -5.64 -27.70
CA CYS A 203 9.43 -5.77 -28.60
C CYS A 203 8.84 -7.18 -28.53
N GLN A 204 9.71 -8.19 -28.47
CA GLN A 204 9.34 -9.61 -28.45
C GLN A 204 8.57 -10.01 -27.18
N ASN A 205 8.67 -9.24 -26.09
CA ASN A 205 7.91 -9.50 -24.87
C ASN A 205 6.38 -9.39 -25.10
N CYS A 206 5.95 -8.57 -26.07
CA CYS A 206 4.54 -8.35 -26.35
C CYS A 206 4.15 -8.72 -27.79
N HIS A 207 5.06 -8.53 -28.74
CA HIS A 207 4.86 -8.87 -30.15
C HIS A 207 5.54 -10.21 -30.44
N LYS A 208 4.81 -11.31 -30.21
CA LYS A 208 5.23 -12.62 -30.71
C LYS A 208 5.21 -12.56 -32.24
N MET A 209 6.39 -12.67 -32.83
CA MET A 209 6.59 -12.82 -34.27
C MET A 209 6.50 -14.29 -34.62
#